data_AF-A0A524P9D3-F1
#
_entry.id   AF-A0A524P9D3-F1
#
_cell.length_a   1.000
_cell.length_b   1.000
_cell.length_c   1.000
_cell.angle_alpha   90.00
_cell.angle_beta   90.00
_cell.angle_gamma   90.00
#
_symmetry.space_group_name_H-M   'P 1'
#
loop_
_entity.id
_entity.type
_entity.pdbx_description
1 polymer ?
#
loop_
_entity_poly.entity_id
_entity_poly.type
_entity_poly.pdbx_seq_one_letter_code
_entity_poly.pdbx_strand_id
1 'polypeptide(L)'
;MSLRRTAVSLTLLAMCFAGWGLASRASAQESEAAPWEGATDVTLPPFLQDTDKRIVDQRPPPTVQQLEALRQLEQEVDRFTETGEAFRSTVTSLVRREYLQQRRGRDRWYGEQLETEERAFGEARENSIRVFEDFIRRYPNHQKYTPDAMFRLGELYFERSAVEFQRHYDNAQAAREAGDLTAEDNLPTSPNFTPTIDLYKTLARRFPTYERSDGVYYLIGYTLNEMGRPEEAVAAWLALVCSNKYHYNPDWRPPPADASLAAQAKYPALTLDGRPLGATVGGTFANPYKTCEPITPQARFVSETWFRVGEYHFDDFGGQNALELSISAYGRILENPQDRNYNLALYKVAWAYYRASRYPEAIRHFGKLVQWSDDAQRETGRAGSELRPEAIEYLGIA
;
A
#
# COMPACT_ATOMS: atom_id res chain seq x y z
N MET A 1 20.67 19.06 28.97
CA MET A 1 20.97 17.64 29.29
C MET A 1 20.11 16.77 28.37
N SER A 2 20.77 15.93 27.56
CA SER A 2 20.26 14.94 26.58
C SER A 2 19.13 15.39 25.62
N LEU A 3 19.36 15.93 24.41
CA LEU A 3 19.79 15.28 23.13
C LEU A 3 18.96 14.00 22.85
N ARG A 4 18.17 13.83 21.76
CA ARG A 4 18.22 14.31 20.36
C ARG A 4 16.83 14.32 19.69
N ARG A 5 16.57 15.34 18.88
CA ARG A 5 15.70 15.29 17.68
C ARG A 5 16.62 15.17 16.45
N THR A 6 16.29 14.33 15.48
CA THR A 6 16.06 14.68 14.04
C THR A 6 16.06 13.45 13.13
N ALA A 7 14.92 13.31 12.46
CA ALA A 7 14.61 12.82 11.12
C ALA A 7 15.73 12.58 10.07
N VAL A 8 15.51 11.49 9.31
CA VAL A 8 15.41 11.38 7.83
C VAL A 8 16.68 11.42 6.97
N SER A 9 16.84 10.31 6.23
CA SER A 9 17.32 10.08 4.85
C SER A 9 18.36 11.02 4.22
N LEU A 10 19.42 10.43 3.65
CA LEU A 10 19.63 10.34 2.20
C LEU A 10 20.96 9.62 1.88
N THR A 11 20.86 8.63 1.00
CA THR A 11 21.67 8.39 -0.21
C THR A 11 23.20 8.34 -0.15
N LEU A 12 23.72 7.21 -0.64
CA LEU A 12 25.06 7.02 -1.16
C LEU A 12 25.51 8.18 -2.08
N LEU A 13 26.71 8.68 -1.86
CA LEU A 13 27.56 9.17 -2.94
C LEU A 13 28.99 8.66 -2.72
N ALA A 14 29.49 7.96 -3.74
CA ALA A 14 30.89 7.66 -3.92
C ALA A 14 31.67 8.96 -4.15
N MET A 15 32.88 9.06 -3.59
CA MET A 15 34.03 9.63 -4.30
C MET A 15 35.33 9.31 -3.56
N CYS A 16 36.29 8.84 -4.35
CA CYS A 16 37.69 8.64 -4.05
C CYS A 16 38.34 9.91 -3.48
N PHE A 17 39.41 9.78 -2.68
CA PHE A 17 40.72 10.33 -3.04
C PHE A 17 41.85 9.74 -2.19
N ALA A 18 42.94 9.50 -2.93
CA ALA A 18 44.28 9.01 -2.64
C ALA A 18 44.97 9.44 -1.33
N GLY A 19 45.95 8.60 -0.94
CA GLY A 19 47.24 9.10 -0.44
C GLY A 19 47.88 8.28 0.68
N TRP A 20 48.40 7.09 0.40
CA TRP A 20 49.39 6.43 1.28
C TRP A 20 50.78 6.53 0.65
N GLY A 21 51.71 7.05 1.45
CA GLY A 21 53.10 7.30 1.09
C GLY A 21 53.96 6.04 1.00
N LEU A 22 55.04 6.22 0.26
CA LEU A 22 56.12 5.29 -0.04
C LEU A 22 56.81 4.71 1.21
N ALA A 23 57.08 3.40 1.19
CA ALA A 23 58.30 2.85 1.77
C ALA A 23 58.68 1.55 1.06
N SER A 24 59.83 1.58 0.41
CA SER A 24 60.46 0.49 -0.33
C SER A 24 61.06 -0.56 0.61
N ARG A 25 60.96 -1.83 0.23
CA ARG A 25 61.97 -2.85 0.58
C ARG A 25 61.97 -3.97 -0.46
N ALA A 26 63.18 -4.30 -0.89
CA ALA A 26 63.53 -5.18 -1.99
C ALA A 26 63.42 -6.66 -1.62
N SER A 27 63.08 -7.50 -2.61
CA SER A 27 63.78 -8.76 -2.87
C SER A 27 63.31 -9.43 -4.15
N ALA A 28 64.30 -9.86 -4.94
CA ALA A 28 64.33 -11.02 -5.83
C ALA A 28 63.41 -11.06 -7.07
N GLN A 29 64.03 -11.50 -8.15
CA GLN A 29 63.63 -11.42 -9.54
C GLN A 29 63.24 -12.80 -10.01
N GLU A 30 62.01 -12.99 -10.45
CA GLU A 30 61.58 -14.10 -11.30
C GLU A 30 60.68 -13.54 -12.40
N SER A 31 61.11 -13.81 -13.63
CA SER A 31 60.45 -13.40 -14.88
C SER A 31 59.26 -14.29 -15.16
N GLU A 32 58.07 -13.71 -15.30
CA GLU A 32 56.94 -14.38 -15.92
C GLU A 32 56.48 -13.58 -17.13
N ALA A 33 56.53 -14.24 -18.29
CA ALA A 33 56.33 -13.66 -19.62
C ALA A 33 54.92 -13.10 -19.79
N ALA A 34 54.82 -11.91 -20.37
CA ALA A 34 53.54 -11.27 -20.65
C ALA A 34 52.81 -12.00 -21.81
N PRO A 35 51.49 -12.22 -21.73
CA PRO A 35 50.72 -13.18 -22.55
C PRO A 35 50.51 -12.78 -24.03
N TRP A 36 51.35 -11.89 -24.57
CA TRP A 36 51.21 -11.29 -25.91
C TRP A 36 52.41 -11.53 -26.83
N GLU A 37 53.33 -12.45 -26.47
CA GLU A 37 54.40 -12.92 -27.36
C GLU A 37 53.80 -13.64 -28.59
N GLY A 38 53.36 -12.87 -29.58
CA GLY A 38 52.71 -13.36 -30.79
C GLY A 38 51.74 -12.40 -31.48
N ALA A 39 51.41 -11.25 -30.88
CA ALA A 39 50.66 -10.21 -31.57
C ALA A 39 51.57 -9.52 -32.60
N THR A 40 51.24 -9.67 -33.89
CA THR A 40 51.88 -8.90 -34.97
C THR A 40 51.50 -7.44 -34.84
N ASP A 41 52.46 -6.53 -35.05
CA ASP A 41 52.22 -5.09 -35.09
C ASP A 41 51.09 -4.77 -36.08
N VAL A 42 49.94 -4.37 -35.54
CA VAL A 42 48.88 -3.78 -36.35
C VAL A 42 49.44 -2.46 -36.88
N THR A 43 49.55 -2.33 -38.20
CA THR A 43 49.90 -1.05 -38.82
C THR A 43 48.86 -0.02 -38.39
N LEU A 44 49.26 0.96 -37.58
CA LEU A 44 48.37 2.03 -37.13
C LEU A 44 47.76 2.72 -38.37
N PRO A 45 46.45 3.00 -38.37
CA PRO A 45 45.83 3.71 -39.47
C PRO A 45 46.48 5.10 -39.63
N PRO A 46 46.52 5.68 -40.85
CA PRO A 46 47.36 6.85 -41.16
C PRO A 46 47.18 8.05 -40.21
N PHE A 47 45.97 8.25 -39.67
CA PHE A 47 45.66 9.35 -38.75
C PHE A 47 46.21 9.15 -37.33
N LEU A 48 46.67 7.95 -36.97
CA LEU A 48 47.33 7.62 -35.70
C LEU A 48 48.85 7.43 -35.84
N GLN A 49 49.41 7.61 -37.05
CA GLN A 49 50.86 7.52 -37.26
C GLN A 49 51.61 8.80 -36.84
N ASP A 50 50.90 9.92 -36.72
CA ASP A 50 51.46 11.23 -36.35
C ASP A 50 51.17 11.63 -34.89
N THR A 51 50.60 10.74 -34.07
CA THR A 51 50.24 11.08 -32.67
C THR A 51 51.44 11.34 -31.75
N ASP A 52 52.65 10.96 -32.15
CA ASP A 52 53.91 11.31 -31.45
C ASP A 52 54.58 12.59 -31.97
N LYS A 53 54.08 13.21 -33.04
CA LYS A 53 54.49 14.56 -33.42
C LYS A 53 53.79 15.53 -32.48
N ARG A 54 54.43 15.80 -31.33
CA ARG A 54 54.12 17.00 -30.54
C ARG A 54 54.06 18.18 -31.51
N ILE A 55 52.89 18.81 -31.63
CA ILE A 55 52.75 20.07 -32.36
C ILE A 55 53.71 21.03 -31.68
N VAL A 56 54.88 21.26 -32.29
CA VAL A 56 55.82 22.27 -31.82
C VAL A 56 55.17 23.60 -32.15
N ASP A 57 54.71 24.31 -31.14
CA ASP A 57 54.15 25.64 -31.31
C ASP A 57 55.27 26.60 -31.74
N GLN A 58 55.35 26.86 -33.04
CA GLN A 58 56.36 27.75 -33.64
C GLN A 58 55.91 29.22 -33.64
N ARG A 59 54.80 29.55 -32.99
CA ARG A 59 54.34 30.93 -32.92
C ARG A 59 55.32 31.76 -32.08
N PRO A 60 55.63 33.00 -32.48
CA PRO A 60 56.42 33.89 -31.65
C PRO A 60 55.70 34.12 -30.30
N PRO A 61 56.45 34.31 -29.20
CA PRO A 61 55.85 34.59 -27.90
C PRO A 61 54.95 35.83 -28.01
N PRO A 62 53.80 35.84 -27.31
CA PRO A 62 52.84 36.92 -27.43
C PRO A 62 53.48 38.25 -27.07
N THR A 63 53.20 39.26 -27.89
CA THR A 63 53.67 40.63 -27.65
C THR A 63 52.98 41.21 -26.42
N VAL A 64 53.60 42.23 -25.79
CA VAL A 64 53.02 42.91 -24.61
C VAL A 64 51.61 43.45 -24.91
N GLN A 65 51.36 43.93 -26.13
CA GLN A 65 50.03 44.38 -26.56
C GLN A 65 49.01 43.24 -26.64
N GLN A 66 49.41 42.04 -27.10
CA GLN A 66 48.51 40.89 -27.15
C GLN A 66 48.16 40.37 -25.76
N LEU A 67 49.11 40.39 -24.82
CA LEU A 67 48.85 40.01 -23.43
C LEU A 67 47.90 41.02 -22.75
N GLU A 68 48.05 42.31 -23.04
CA GLU A 68 47.16 43.34 -22.50
C GLU A 68 45.75 43.26 -23.10
N ALA A 69 45.65 43.04 -24.42
CA ALA A 69 44.36 42.81 -25.09
C ALA A 69 43.66 41.55 -24.56
N LEU A 70 44.39 40.47 -24.26
CA LEU A 70 43.84 39.27 -23.65
C LEU A 70 43.28 39.57 -22.25
N ARG A 71 44.01 40.29 -21.39
CA ARG A 71 43.51 40.67 -20.06
C ARG A 71 42.25 41.53 -20.12
N GLN A 72 42.17 42.45 -21.08
CA GLN A 72 40.97 43.26 -21.30
C GLN A 72 39.79 42.40 -21.73
N LEU A 73 40.01 41.48 -22.67
CA LEU A 73 38.99 40.53 -23.11
C LEU A 73 38.51 39.63 -21.96
N GLU A 74 39.43 39.10 -21.14
CA GLU A 74 39.12 38.30 -19.96
C GLU A 74 38.25 39.09 -18.97
N GLN A 75 38.60 40.35 -18.67
CA GLN A 75 37.78 41.22 -17.81
C GLN A 75 36.40 41.52 -18.41
N GLU A 76 36.27 41.65 -19.72
CA GLU A 76 34.99 41.84 -20.39
C GLU A 76 34.12 40.58 -20.33
N VAL A 77 34.73 39.40 -20.52
CA VAL A 77 34.05 38.10 -20.39
C VAL A 77 33.58 37.88 -18.96
N ASP A 78 34.39 38.19 -17.96
CA ASP A 78 34.03 38.09 -16.55
C ASP A 78 32.83 39.00 -16.22
N ARG A 79 32.89 40.28 -16.63
CA ARG A 79 31.79 41.23 -16.43
C ARG A 79 30.50 40.79 -17.13
N PHE A 80 30.62 40.27 -18.36
CA PHE A 80 29.47 39.76 -19.10
C PHE A 80 28.86 38.53 -18.40
N THR A 81 29.70 37.63 -17.88
CA THR A 81 29.28 36.44 -17.14
C THR A 81 28.54 36.82 -15.86
N GLU A 82 29.11 37.71 -15.05
CA GLU A 82 28.47 38.23 -13.82
C GLU A 82 27.11 38.89 -14.13
N THR A 83 27.06 39.71 -15.17
CA THR A 83 25.81 40.38 -15.59
C THR A 83 24.78 39.38 -16.09
N GLY A 84 25.21 38.36 -16.85
CA GLY A 84 24.35 37.27 -17.33
C GLY A 84 23.79 36.41 -16.19
N GLU A 85 24.60 36.11 -15.18
CA GLU A 85 24.15 35.40 -13.98
C GLU A 85 23.17 36.22 -13.15
N ALA A 86 23.44 37.51 -12.94
CA ALA A 86 22.55 38.42 -12.24
C ALA A 86 21.20 38.57 -12.97
N PHE A 87 21.22 38.68 -14.31
CA PHE A 87 20.02 38.71 -15.13
C PHE A 87 19.22 37.41 -15.03
N ARG A 88 19.87 36.25 -15.18
CA ARG A 88 19.23 34.92 -15.05
C ARG A 88 18.61 34.72 -13.67
N SER A 89 19.30 35.12 -12.61
CA SER A 89 18.79 35.09 -11.23
C SER A 89 17.54 35.95 -11.08
N THR A 90 17.59 37.18 -11.61
CA THR A 90 16.46 38.12 -11.58
C THR A 90 15.25 37.55 -12.32
N VAL A 91 15.42 37.07 -13.55
CA VAL A 91 14.34 36.44 -14.34
C VAL A 91 13.77 35.22 -13.62
N THR A 92 14.62 34.35 -13.08
CA THR A 92 14.18 33.16 -12.32
C THR A 92 13.38 33.56 -11.09
N SER A 93 13.79 34.60 -10.37
CA SER A 93 13.09 35.10 -9.19
C SER A 93 11.70 35.68 -9.54
N LEU A 94 11.60 36.42 -10.65
CA LEU A 94 10.34 36.97 -11.16
C LEU A 94 9.38 35.85 -11.59
N VAL A 95 9.86 34.90 -12.38
CA VAL A 95 9.06 33.73 -12.80
C VAL A 95 8.61 32.92 -11.60
N ARG A 96 9.49 32.66 -10.63
CA ARG A 96 9.14 31.94 -9.40
C ARG A 96 8.09 32.69 -8.58
N ARG A 97 8.22 34.01 -8.43
CA ARG A 97 7.24 34.85 -7.72
C ARG A 97 5.88 34.77 -8.39
N GLU A 98 5.82 34.94 -9.71
CA GLU A 98 4.58 34.90 -10.48
C GLU A 98 3.92 33.51 -10.41
N TYR A 99 4.71 32.45 -10.61
CA TYR A 99 4.26 31.06 -10.42
C TYR A 99 3.66 30.85 -9.02
N LEU A 100 4.35 31.27 -7.96
CA LEU A 100 3.85 31.13 -6.58
C LEU A 100 2.60 31.98 -6.32
N GLN A 101 2.48 33.15 -6.94
CA GLN A 101 1.30 34.00 -6.83
C GLN A 101 0.09 33.37 -7.51
N GLN A 102 0.26 32.89 -8.74
CA GLN A 102 -0.80 32.18 -9.48
C GLN A 102 -1.20 30.89 -8.77
N ARG A 103 -0.22 30.13 -8.26
CA ARG A 103 -0.49 28.92 -7.47
C ARG A 103 -1.31 29.24 -6.23
N ARG A 104 -0.91 30.23 -5.42
CA ARG A 104 -1.70 30.67 -4.25
C ARG A 104 -3.12 31.14 -4.62
N GLY A 105 -3.27 31.86 -5.73
CA GLY A 105 -4.58 32.29 -6.21
C GLY A 105 -5.49 31.12 -6.56
N ARG A 106 -4.95 30.13 -7.29
CA ARG A 106 -5.67 28.88 -7.61
C ARG A 106 -5.96 28.06 -6.36
N ASP A 107 -4.97 27.84 -5.50
CA ASP A 107 -5.10 27.05 -4.27
C ASP A 107 -6.21 27.63 -3.36
N ARG A 108 -6.26 28.96 -3.20
CA ARG A 108 -7.35 29.62 -2.45
C ARG A 108 -8.71 29.42 -3.09
N TRP A 109 -8.81 29.62 -4.42
CA TRP A 109 -10.07 29.46 -5.12
C TRP A 109 -10.61 28.03 -5.01
N TYR A 110 -9.76 27.02 -5.25
CA TYR A 110 -10.15 25.61 -5.09
C TYR A 110 -10.46 25.27 -3.63
N GLY A 111 -9.71 25.82 -2.68
CA GLY A 111 -9.93 25.62 -1.25
C GLY A 111 -11.31 26.14 -0.80
N GLU A 112 -11.67 27.37 -1.15
CA GLU A 112 -12.97 27.96 -0.80
C GLU A 112 -14.15 27.19 -1.42
N GLN A 113 -13.99 26.73 -2.67
CA GLN A 113 -15.00 25.89 -3.32
C GLN A 113 -15.12 24.53 -2.62
N LEU A 114 -13.99 23.88 -2.33
CA LEU A 114 -13.98 22.58 -1.65
C LEU A 114 -14.66 22.66 -0.27
N GLU A 115 -14.32 23.65 0.55
CA GLU A 115 -14.95 23.84 1.87
C GLU A 115 -16.47 24.08 1.76
N THR A 116 -16.91 24.80 0.74
CA THR A 116 -18.33 25.07 0.52
C THR A 116 -19.08 23.80 0.10
N GLU A 117 -18.52 23.04 -0.84
CA GLU A 117 -19.08 21.77 -1.31
C GLU A 117 -19.07 20.70 -0.20
N GLU A 118 -18.00 20.60 0.58
CA GLU A 118 -17.92 19.68 1.73
C GLU A 118 -18.97 20.00 2.79
N ARG A 119 -19.21 21.29 3.07
CA ARG A 119 -20.27 21.73 3.98
C ARG A 119 -21.65 21.35 3.45
N ALA A 120 -21.93 21.64 2.19
CA ALA A 120 -23.20 21.31 1.56
C ALA A 120 -23.44 19.79 1.52
N PHE A 121 -22.40 19.00 1.22
CA PHE A 121 -22.45 17.54 1.25
C PHE A 121 -22.72 17.00 2.66
N GLY A 122 -22.07 17.58 3.68
CA GLY A 122 -22.33 17.27 5.08
C GLY A 122 -23.77 17.55 5.51
N GLU A 123 -24.31 18.72 5.16
CA GLU A 123 -25.70 19.09 5.44
C GLU A 123 -26.70 18.16 4.73
N ALA A 124 -26.42 17.79 3.47
CA ALA A 124 -27.23 16.85 2.71
C ALA A 124 -27.22 15.44 3.32
N ARG A 125 -26.07 14.99 3.84
CA ARG A 125 -25.97 13.72 4.59
C ARG A 125 -26.84 13.75 5.84
N GLU A 126 -26.70 14.76 6.70
CA GLU A 126 -27.50 14.88 7.93
C GLU A 126 -29.00 14.98 7.63
N ASN A 127 -29.37 15.70 6.58
CA ASN A 127 -30.76 15.75 6.15
C ASN A 127 -31.28 14.38 5.69
N SER A 128 -30.48 13.64 4.93
CA SER A 128 -30.83 12.28 4.47
C SER A 128 -30.96 11.31 5.63
N ILE A 129 -30.07 11.38 6.62
CA ILE A 129 -30.14 10.60 7.86
C ILE A 129 -31.48 10.84 8.54
N ARG A 130 -31.85 12.11 8.78
CA ARG A 130 -33.15 12.44 9.42
C ARG A 130 -34.34 11.87 8.65
N VAL A 131 -34.33 11.96 7.32
CA VAL A 131 -35.41 11.45 6.47
C VAL A 131 -35.53 9.92 6.60
N PHE A 132 -34.42 9.19 6.56
CA PHE A 132 -34.45 7.73 6.71
C PHE A 132 -34.84 7.30 8.14
N GLU A 133 -34.32 7.97 9.17
CA GLU A 133 -34.71 7.72 10.56
C GLU A 133 -36.22 7.92 10.76
N ASP A 134 -36.77 9.02 10.24
CA ASP A 134 -38.21 9.29 10.26
C ASP A 134 -39.02 8.23 9.52
N PHE A 135 -38.56 7.83 8.33
CA PHE A 135 -39.21 6.79 7.54
C PHE A 135 -39.26 5.45 8.29
N ILE A 136 -38.13 5.01 8.86
CA ILE A 136 -38.04 3.75 9.61
C ILE A 136 -38.90 3.81 10.88
N ARG A 137 -38.96 4.97 11.55
CA ARG A 137 -39.80 5.16 12.74
C ARG A 137 -41.29 5.06 12.41
N ARG A 138 -41.73 5.63 11.28
CA ARG A 138 -43.14 5.59 10.84
C ARG A 138 -43.54 4.24 10.26
N TYR A 139 -42.64 3.58 9.55
CA TYR A 139 -42.87 2.31 8.87
C TYR A 139 -41.85 1.26 9.31
N PRO A 140 -41.88 0.81 10.58
CA PRO A 140 -40.83 -0.07 11.10
C PRO A 140 -40.87 -1.46 10.50
N ASN A 141 -42.02 -1.98 10.08
CA ASN A 141 -42.17 -3.40 9.68
C ASN A 141 -42.50 -3.58 8.18
N HIS A 142 -42.30 -2.55 7.35
CA HIS A 142 -42.62 -2.63 5.93
C HIS A 142 -41.58 -3.53 5.21
N GLN A 143 -42.00 -4.72 4.81
CA GLN A 143 -41.12 -5.79 4.29
C GLN A 143 -40.24 -5.39 3.10
N LYS A 144 -40.74 -4.53 2.20
CA LYS A 144 -39.98 -4.08 1.02
C LYS A 144 -39.07 -2.88 1.30
N TYR A 145 -39.63 -1.77 1.78
CA TYR A 145 -38.90 -0.49 1.83
C TYR A 145 -38.11 -0.26 3.12
N THR A 146 -38.54 -0.79 4.27
CA THR A 146 -37.80 -0.59 5.51
C THR A 146 -36.40 -1.20 5.48
N PRO A 147 -36.17 -2.45 5.03
CA PRO A 147 -34.81 -2.98 5.01
C PRO A 147 -33.89 -2.22 4.04
N ASP A 148 -34.41 -1.75 2.90
CA ASP A 148 -33.66 -0.89 1.98
C ASP A 148 -33.29 0.46 2.61
N ALA A 149 -34.23 1.07 3.34
CA ALA A 149 -34.00 2.32 4.07
C ALA A 149 -32.99 2.14 5.20
N MET A 150 -33.07 1.03 5.96
CA MET A 150 -32.10 0.69 6.99
C MET A 150 -30.71 0.44 6.39
N PHE A 151 -30.63 -0.22 5.23
CA PHE A 151 -29.37 -0.44 4.53
C PHE A 151 -28.71 0.91 4.19
N ARG A 152 -29.44 1.80 3.51
CA ARG A 152 -28.93 3.13 3.13
C ARG A 152 -28.58 4.00 4.34
N LEU A 153 -29.38 3.94 5.40
CA LEU A 153 -29.10 4.66 6.65
C LEU A 153 -27.79 4.17 7.29
N GLY A 154 -27.49 2.88 7.21
CA GLY A 154 -26.22 2.34 7.71
C GLY A 154 -25.01 2.83 6.93
N GLU A 155 -25.12 2.99 5.60
CA GLU A 155 -24.10 3.61 4.76
C GLU A 155 -23.88 5.08 5.17
N LEU A 156 -24.96 5.83 5.42
CA LEU A 156 -24.87 7.22 5.88
C LEU A 156 -24.25 7.34 7.28
N TYR A 157 -24.58 6.43 8.20
CA TYR A 157 -23.92 6.36 9.51
C TYR A 157 -22.44 6.03 9.40
N PHE A 158 -22.06 5.14 8.48
CA PHE A 158 -20.66 4.79 8.24
C PHE A 158 -19.89 6.03 7.76
N GLU A 159 -20.42 6.71 6.74
CA GLU A 159 -19.80 7.93 6.24
C GLU A 159 -19.70 9.03 7.31
N ARG A 160 -20.76 9.22 8.11
CA ARG A 160 -20.76 10.20 9.20
C ARG A 160 -19.66 9.88 10.22
N SER A 161 -19.58 8.64 10.69
CA SER A 161 -18.54 8.19 11.63
C SER A 161 -17.13 8.33 11.06
N ALA A 162 -16.93 8.05 9.77
CA ALA A 162 -15.62 8.22 9.12
C ALA A 162 -15.20 9.70 9.03
N VAL A 163 -16.13 10.60 8.70
CA VAL A 163 -15.88 12.04 8.66
C VAL A 163 -15.63 12.60 10.06
N GLU A 164 -16.37 12.14 11.07
CA GLU A 164 -16.13 12.52 12.47
C GLU A 164 -14.74 12.09 12.93
N PHE A 165 -14.31 10.88 12.59
CA PHE A 165 -12.96 10.39 12.88
C PHE A 165 -11.89 11.28 12.23
N GLN A 166 -12.00 11.57 10.93
CA GLN A 166 -11.06 12.46 10.23
C GLN A 166 -11.01 13.85 10.87
N ARG A 167 -12.17 14.42 11.23
CA ARG A 167 -12.27 15.72 11.88
C ARG A 167 -11.50 15.78 13.21
N HIS A 168 -11.44 14.68 13.97
CA HIS A 168 -10.61 14.65 15.19
C HIS A 168 -9.13 14.90 14.87
N TYR A 169 -8.59 14.26 13.83
CA TYR A 169 -7.21 14.46 13.39
C TYR A 169 -6.98 15.87 12.87
N ASP A 170 -7.85 16.37 12.00
CA ASP A 170 -7.72 17.71 11.42
C ASP A 170 -7.71 18.79 12.51
N ASN A 171 -8.62 18.66 13.50
CA ASN A 171 -8.67 19.57 14.64
C ASN A 171 -7.41 19.48 15.52
N ALA A 172 -6.89 18.28 15.75
CA ALA A 172 -5.66 18.09 16.53
C ALA A 172 -4.44 18.69 15.81
N GLN A 173 -4.33 18.51 14.49
CA GLN A 173 -3.29 19.15 13.68
C GLN A 173 -3.38 20.67 13.77
N ALA A 174 -4.56 21.25 13.58
CA ALA A 174 -4.77 22.69 13.69
C ALA A 174 -4.43 23.24 15.08
N ALA A 175 -4.80 22.53 16.15
CA ALA A 175 -4.45 22.91 17.53
C ALA A 175 -2.93 22.83 17.77
N ARG A 176 -2.25 21.84 17.20
CA ARG A 176 -0.79 21.70 17.26
C ARG A 176 -0.07 22.84 16.54
N GLU A 177 -0.53 23.22 15.36
CA GLU A 177 -0.03 24.40 14.64
C GLU A 177 -0.25 25.69 15.42
N ALA A 178 -1.34 25.78 16.18
CA ALA A 178 -1.62 26.89 17.10
C ALA A 178 -0.81 26.85 18.41
N GLY A 179 0.02 25.82 18.63
CA GLY A 179 0.97 25.73 19.75
C GLY A 179 0.61 24.70 20.82
N ASP A 180 -0.51 23.99 20.70
CA ASP A 180 -0.87 22.90 21.62
C ASP A 180 -0.14 21.61 21.24
N LEU A 181 1.01 21.37 21.86
CA LEU A 181 1.81 20.18 21.61
C LEU A 181 1.18 18.87 22.11
N THR A 182 0.06 18.93 22.86
CA THR A 182 -0.64 17.78 23.45
C THR A 182 -1.92 17.40 22.71
N ALA A 183 -2.30 18.15 21.66
CA ALA A 183 -3.56 17.97 20.94
C ALA A 183 -3.75 16.56 20.32
N GLU A 184 -2.66 15.83 20.08
CA GLU A 184 -2.68 14.49 19.49
C GLU A 184 -2.72 13.37 20.55
N ASP A 185 -2.46 13.66 21.83
CA ASP A 185 -2.23 12.64 22.87
C ASP A 185 -3.45 11.74 23.12
N ASN A 186 -4.66 12.25 22.84
CA ASN A 186 -5.92 11.55 23.11
C ASN A 186 -6.76 11.32 21.85
N LEU A 187 -6.14 11.26 20.68
CA LEU A 187 -6.85 10.93 19.46
C LEU A 187 -7.40 9.50 19.49
N PRO A 188 -8.65 9.27 19.04
CA PRO A 188 -9.15 7.92 18.87
C PRO A 188 -8.25 7.16 17.89
N THR A 189 -7.94 5.90 18.17
CA THR A 189 -7.09 5.07 17.30
C THR A 189 -7.86 4.42 16.15
N SER A 190 -9.19 4.40 16.22
CA SER A 190 -10.08 3.87 15.21
C SER A 190 -11.41 4.64 15.17
N PRO A 191 -12.09 4.68 14.00
CA PRO A 191 -13.42 5.27 13.88
C PRO A 191 -14.46 4.50 14.69
N ASN A 192 -15.45 5.21 15.25
CA ASN A 192 -16.55 4.57 15.96
C ASN A 192 -17.72 4.24 15.02
N PHE A 193 -17.73 3.02 14.49
CA PHE A 193 -18.80 2.51 13.62
C PHE A 193 -19.93 1.79 14.36
N THR A 194 -20.02 1.88 15.70
CA THR A 194 -21.10 1.25 16.47
C THR A 194 -22.51 1.56 15.94
N PRO A 195 -22.86 2.81 15.54
CA PRO A 195 -24.18 3.10 14.97
C PRO A 195 -24.50 2.29 13.71
N THR A 196 -23.53 2.14 12.80
CA THR A 196 -23.68 1.32 11.59
C THR A 196 -23.84 -0.16 11.93
N ILE A 197 -22.98 -0.68 12.80
CA ILE A 197 -22.98 -2.08 13.22
C ILE A 197 -24.32 -2.45 13.86
N ASP A 198 -24.80 -1.63 14.80
CA ASP A 198 -26.05 -1.90 15.52
C ASP A 198 -27.28 -1.85 14.59
N LEU A 199 -27.30 -0.92 13.64
CA LEU A 199 -28.35 -0.84 12.64
C LEU A 199 -28.36 -2.06 11.72
N TYR A 200 -27.19 -2.51 11.25
CA TYR A 200 -27.07 -3.70 10.40
C TYR A 200 -27.34 -5.01 11.13
N LYS A 201 -26.95 -5.13 12.41
CA LYS A 201 -27.38 -6.22 13.29
C LYS A 201 -28.90 -6.26 13.43
N THR A 202 -29.52 -5.10 13.60
CA THR A 202 -30.97 -4.97 13.68
C THR A 202 -31.64 -5.33 12.35
N LEU A 203 -31.07 -4.92 11.22
CA LEU A 203 -31.53 -5.27 9.88
C LEU A 203 -31.49 -6.78 9.65
N ALA A 204 -30.35 -7.42 9.91
CA ALA A 204 -30.17 -8.87 9.76
C ALA A 204 -31.15 -9.66 10.65
N ARG A 205 -31.39 -9.20 11.88
CA ARG A 205 -32.34 -9.83 12.82
C ARG A 205 -33.80 -9.69 12.38
N ARG A 206 -34.20 -8.52 11.88
CA ARG A 206 -35.61 -8.20 11.57
C ARG A 206 -36.03 -8.59 10.16
N PHE A 207 -35.09 -8.63 9.22
CA PHE A 207 -35.35 -8.92 7.81
C PHE A 207 -34.36 -9.99 7.29
N PRO A 208 -34.45 -11.24 7.78
CA PRO A 208 -33.49 -12.30 7.45
C PRO A 208 -33.51 -12.72 5.96
N THR A 209 -34.57 -12.39 5.23
CA THR A 209 -34.70 -12.65 3.78
C THR A 209 -34.39 -11.42 2.94
N TYR A 210 -33.71 -10.42 3.50
CA TYR A 210 -33.38 -9.19 2.77
C TYR A 210 -32.43 -9.49 1.60
N GLU A 211 -32.76 -8.98 0.41
CA GLU A 211 -32.04 -9.29 -0.83
C GLU A 211 -30.55 -8.94 -0.77
N ARG A 212 -30.19 -7.82 -0.12
CA ARG A 212 -28.81 -7.34 0.02
C ARG A 212 -28.15 -7.76 1.33
N SER A 213 -28.53 -8.91 1.87
CA SER A 213 -27.93 -9.46 3.10
C SER A 213 -26.43 -9.75 2.95
N ASP A 214 -25.95 -10.00 1.73
CA ASP A 214 -24.52 -10.08 1.43
C ASP A 214 -23.81 -8.76 1.77
N GLY A 215 -24.34 -7.62 1.32
CA GLY A 215 -23.81 -6.30 1.67
C GLY A 215 -23.86 -6.01 3.18
N VAL A 216 -24.92 -6.46 3.86
CA VAL A 216 -25.06 -6.29 5.32
C VAL A 216 -23.94 -7.02 6.06
N TYR A 217 -23.73 -8.31 5.77
CA TYR A 217 -22.68 -9.08 6.44
C TYR A 217 -21.27 -8.61 6.07
N TYR A 218 -21.06 -8.22 4.81
CA TYR A 218 -19.80 -7.62 4.37
C TYR A 218 -19.47 -6.36 5.18
N LEU A 219 -20.42 -5.42 5.29
CA LEU A 219 -20.22 -4.15 5.98
C LEU A 219 -20.12 -4.29 7.50
N ILE A 220 -20.87 -5.22 8.10
CA ILE A 220 -20.66 -5.57 9.52
C ILE A 220 -19.23 -6.02 9.74
N GLY A 221 -18.73 -6.96 8.93
CA GLY A 221 -17.36 -7.44 9.07
C GLY A 221 -16.32 -6.35 8.79
N TYR A 222 -16.51 -5.54 7.75
CA TYR A 222 -15.64 -4.41 7.44
C TYR A 222 -15.53 -3.44 8.63
N THR A 223 -16.66 -2.94 9.12
CA THR A 223 -16.68 -1.96 10.21
C THR A 223 -16.14 -2.51 11.52
N LEU A 224 -16.40 -3.78 11.84
CA LEU A 224 -15.81 -4.43 13.01
C LEU A 224 -14.29 -4.58 12.89
N ASN A 225 -13.78 -4.92 11.71
CA ASN A 225 -12.35 -5.03 11.47
C ASN A 225 -11.64 -3.68 11.64
N GLU A 226 -12.20 -2.61 11.06
CA GLU A 226 -11.67 -1.24 11.22
C GLU A 226 -11.69 -0.76 12.68
N MET A 227 -12.64 -1.26 13.49
CA MET A 227 -12.72 -1.02 14.93
C MET A 227 -11.80 -1.93 15.77
N GLY A 228 -10.94 -2.75 15.14
CA GLY A 228 -10.05 -3.67 15.85
C GLY A 228 -10.77 -4.84 16.52
N ARG A 229 -11.88 -5.31 15.94
CA ARG A 229 -12.68 -6.44 16.45
C ARG A 229 -12.73 -7.58 15.41
N PRO A 230 -11.58 -8.13 15.01
CA PRO A 230 -11.47 -9.00 13.83
C PRO A 230 -12.17 -10.36 14.00
N GLU A 231 -12.29 -10.89 15.22
CA GLU A 231 -12.94 -12.18 15.48
C GLU A 231 -14.45 -12.14 15.15
N GLU A 232 -15.12 -11.05 15.52
CA GLU A 232 -16.51 -10.83 15.16
C GLU A 232 -16.66 -10.53 13.67
N ALA A 233 -15.69 -9.83 13.09
CA ALA A 233 -15.67 -9.53 11.67
C ALA A 233 -15.67 -10.81 10.82
N VAL A 234 -14.79 -11.76 11.17
CA VAL A 234 -14.75 -13.08 10.53
C VAL A 234 -16.05 -13.84 10.71
N ALA A 235 -16.70 -13.76 11.88
CA ALA A 235 -18.01 -14.39 12.07
C ALA A 235 -19.08 -13.84 11.10
N ALA A 236 -19.09 -12.52 10.85
CA ALA A 236 -19.99 -11.92 9.87
C ALA A 236 -19.64 -12.33 8.43
N TRP A 237 -18.36 -12.28 8.07
CA TRP A 237 -17.88 -12.69 6.75
C TRP A 237 -18.14 -14.17 6.44
N LEU A 238 -17.96 -15.07 7.41
CA LEU A 238 -18.28 -16.48 7.24
C LEU A 238 -19.77 -16.73 7.04
N ALA A 239 -20.65 -15.93 7.66
CA ALA A 239 -22.08 -16.00 7.39
C ALA A 239 -22.45 -15.55 5.97
N LEU A 240 -21.57 -14.77 5.31
CA LEU A 240 -21.70 -14.40 3.90
C LEU A 240 -21.19 -15.51 2.97
N VAL A 241 -19.94 -15.93 3.13
CA VAL A 241 -19.26 -16.81 2.14
C VAL A 241 -19.41 -18.31 2.41
N CYS A 242 -19.91 -18.66 3.59
CA CYS A 242 -20.05 -20.03 4.05
C CYS A 242 -21.33 -20.19 4.90
N SER A 243 -22.42 -19.62 4.40
CA SER A 243 -23.72 -19.55 5.08
C SER A 243 -24.34 -20.92 5.34
N ASN A 244 -23.92 -21.95 4.58
CA ASN A 244 -24.33 -23.33 4.77
C ASN A 244 -23.71 -23.98 6.02
N LYS A 245 -22.67 -23.39 6.60
CA LYS A 245 -22.03 -23.87 7.85
C LYS A 245 -22.13 -22.88 8.99
N TYR A 246 -22.15 -21.59 8.69
CA TYR A 246 -22.03 -20.54 9.69
C TYR A 246 -23.17 -19.54 9.57
N HIS A 247 -23.72 -19.16 10.71
CA HIS A 247 -24.73 -18.12 10.83
C HIS A 247 -24.22 -17.02 11.76
N TYR A 248 -24.46 -15.77 11.39
CA TYR A 248 -24.05 -14.65 12.20
C TYR A 248 -24.97 -14.52 13.42
N ASN A 249 -24.39 -14.45 14.61
CA ASN A 249 -25.11 -14.14 15.85
C ASN A 249 -25.00 -12.63 16.12
N PRO A 250 -26.08 -11.83 16.04
CA PRO A 250 -26.01 -10.40 16.30
C PRO A 250 -25.61 -10.07 17.76
N ASP A 251 -25.85 -11.01 18.69
CA ASP A 251 -25.48 -10.91 20.09
C ASP A 251 -24.09 -11.51 20.37
N TRP A 252 -23.23 -11.56 19.35
CA TRP A 252 -21.84 -12.00 19.47
C TRP A 252 -21.11 -11.21 20.58
N ARG A 253 -20.36 -11.95 21.38
CA ARG A 253 -19.48 -11.47 22.44
C ARG A 253 -18.21 -12.31 22.37
N PRO A 254 -17.02 -11.75 22.62
CA PRO A 254 -15.83 -12.59 22.72
C PRO A 254 -16.03 -13.58 23.88
N PRO A 255 -15.63 -14.85 23.74
CA PRO A 255 -15.63 -15.77 24.87
C PRO A 255 -14.73 -15.22 25.99
N PRO A 256 -15.08 -15.40 27.28
CA PRO A 256 -14.16 -15.05 28.36
C PRO A 256 -12.86 -15.84 28.23
N ALA A 257 -11.74 -15.30 28.75
CA ALA A 257 -10.42 -15.91 28.58
C ALA A 257 -10.30 -17.33 29.16
N ASP A 258 -11.13 -17.65 30.15
CA ASP A 258 -11.25 -18.97 30.79
C ASP A 258 -12.40 -19.82 30.21
N ALA A 259 -13.02 -19.38 29.11
CA ALA A 259 -14.09 -20.12 28.46
C ALA A 259 -13.65 -21.54 28.14
N SER A 260 -14.48 -22.52 28.48
CA SER A 260 -14.23 -23.91 28.11
C SER A 260 -14.18 -24.07 26.59
N LEU A 261 -13.49 -25.10 26.10
CA LEU A 261 -13.44 -25.44 24.68
C LEU A 261 -14.84 -25.59 24.06
N ALA A 262 -15.81 -26.11 24.82
CA ALA A 262 -17.20 -26.21 24.40
C ALA A 262 -17.90 -24.85 24.30
N ALA A 263 -17.53 -23.88 25.13
CA ALA A 263 -18.02 -22.51 25.05
C ALA A 263 -17.36 -21.75 23.88
N GLN A 264 -16.08 -21.99 23.60
CA GLN A 264 -15.35 -21.44 22.46
C GLN A 264 -15.87 -22.00 21.12
N ALA A 265 -16.27 -23.28 21.07
CA ALA A 265 -16.89 -23.91 19.90
C ALA A 265 -18.20 -23.26 19.43
N LYS A 266 -18.82 -22.39 20.24
CA LYS A 266 -19.96 -21.55 19.83
C LYS A 266 -19.57 -20.37 18.96
N TYR A 267 -18.26 -20.13 18.80
CA TYR A 267 -17.68 -19.07 17.99
C TYR A 267 -16.91 -19.71 16.83
N PRO A 268 -17.60 -20.14 15.77
CA PRO A 268 -17.00 -20.93 14.70
C PRO A 268 -15.81 -20.23 14.03
N ALA A 269 -15.76 -18.89 14.02
CA ALA A 269 -14.62 -18.10 13.56
C ALA A 269 -13.32 -18.33 14.36
N LEU A 270 -13.42 -18.84 15.59
CA LEU A 270 -12.30 -19.09 16.51
C LEU A 270 -11.87 -20.56 16.55
N THR A 271 -12.60 -21.48 15.91
CA THR A 271 -12.34 -22.93 15.90
C THR A 271 -12.30 -23.49 14.48
N LEU A 272 -11.76 -22.71 13.53
CA LEU A 272 -11.84 -22.98 12.10
C LEU A 272 -11.00 -24.17 11.63
N ASP A 273 -9.98 -24.56 12.38
CA ASP A 273 -9.19 -25.76 12.09
C ASP A 273 -9.92 -27.07 12.46
N GLY A 274 -11.17 -26.98 12.94
CA GLY A 274 -11.99 -28.11 13.36
C GLY A 274 -11.48 -28.78 14.63
N ARG A 275 -10.48 -28.19 15.30
CA ARG A 275 -9.92 -28.68 16.56
C ARG A 275 -10.32 -27.73 17.67
N PRO A 276 -10.46 -28.24 18.91
CA PRO A 276 -10.50 -27.38 20.06
C PRO A 276 -9.19 -26.59 20.17
N LEU A 277 -9.27 -25.29 20.47
CA LEU A 277 -8.11 -24.44 20.80
C LEU A 277 -7.20 -25.14 21.82
N GLY A 278 -5.91 -25.29 21.51
CA GLY A 278 -4.94 -25.97 22.39
C GLY A 278 -4.83 -27.49 22.22
N ALA A 279 -5.48 -28.09 21.22
CA ALA A 279 -5.23 -29.47 20.83
C ALA A 279 -3.80 -29.64 20.26
N THR A 280 -3.13 -30.74 20.63
CA THR A 280 -1.77 -31.03 20.15
C THR A 280 -1.73 -31.15 18.62
N VAL A 281 -0.61 -30.73 18.01
CA VAL A 281 -0.38 -30.85 16.58
C VAL A 281 -0.18 -32.33 16.23
N GLY A 282 -1.29 -33.05 16.03
CA GLY A 282 -1.32 -34.41 15.50
C GLY A 282 -2.43 -34.55 14.47
N GLY A 283 -2.08 -34.97 13.25
CA GLY A 283 -3.02 -35.21 12.16
C GLY A 283 -2.99 -34.18 11.02
N THR A 284 -3.45 -34.60 9.84
CA THR A 284 -3.48 -33.81 8.60
C THR A 284 -4.43 -32.62 8.71
N PHE A 285 -4.02 -31.45 8.22
CA PHE A 285 -4.90 -30.28 8.09
C PHE A 285 -6.06 -30.59 7.13
N ALA A 286 -7.28 -30.27 7.54
CA ALA A 286 -8.48 -30.42 6.71
C ALA A 286 -9.02 -29.02 6.40
N ASN A 287 -9.06 -28.65 5.12
CA ASN A 287 -9.56 -27.35 4.69
C ASN A 287 -11.06 -27.18 5.08
N PRO A 288 -11.39 -26.28 6.02
CA PRO A 288 -12.76 -26.08 6.48
C PRO A 288 -13.65 -25.38 5.44
N TYR A 289 -13.05 -24.69 4.48
CA TYR A 289 -13.75 -23.87 3.48
C TYR A 289 -14.13 -24.62 2.21
N LYS A 290 -13.62 -25.84 2.03
CA LYS A 290 -13.78 -26.63 0.80
C LYS A 290 -15.24 -26.78 0.33
N THR A 291 -16.18 -26.90 1.26
CA THR A 291 -17.61 -27.08 0.97
C THR A 291 -18.45 -25.87 1.36
N CYS A 292 -17.86 -24.68 1.45
CA CYS A 292 -18.57 -23.46 1.78
C CYS A 292 -19.37 -22.93 0.59
N GLU A 293 -20.63 -22.62 0.84
CA GLU A 293 -21.53 -21.99 -0.12
C GLU A 293 -21.91 -20.60 0.40
N PRO A 294 -21.91 -19.57 -0.47
CA PRO A 294 -22.30 -18.23 -0.07
C PRO A 294 -23.80 -18.12 0.17
N ILE A 295 -24.22 -17.06 0.86
CA ILE A 295 -25.62 -16.79 1.22
C ILE A 295 -26.56 -16.82 0.02
N THR A 296 -26.10 -16.35 -1.13
CA THR A 296 -26.80 -16.47 -2.41
C THR A 296 -25.76 -16.67 -3.52
N PRO A 297 -26.11 -17.36 -4.63
CA PRO A 297 -25.21 -17.48 -5.78
C PRO A 297 -24.88 -16.15 -6.44
N GLN A 298 -25.71 -15.12 -6.25
CA GLN A 298 -25.54 -13.77 -6.82
C GLN A 298 -24.86 -12.79 -5.85
N ALA A 299 -24.44 -13.25 -4.66
CA ALA A 299 -23.79 -12.40 -3.67
C ALA A 299 -22.56 -11.71 -4.28
N ARG A 300 -22.53 -10.38 -4.21
CA ARG A 300 -21.57 -9.56 -4.95
C ARG A 300 -20.20 -9.49 -4.30
N PHE A 301 -20.15 -9.69 -2.98
CA PHE A 301 -18.95 -9.50 -2.17
C PHE A 301 -18.20 -10.80 -1.86
N VAL A 302 -18.51 -11.92 -2.52
CA VAL A 302 -17.94 -13.24 -2.17
C VAL A 302 -16.41 -13.25 -2.29
N SER A 303 -15.86 -12.82 -3.42
CA SER A 303 -14.41 -12.81 -3.66
C SER A 303 -13.67 -11.90 -2.67
N GLU A 304 -14.15 -10.67 -2.50
CA GLU A 304 -13.60 -9.70 -1.54
C GLU A 304 -13.70 -10.20 -0.10
N THR A 305 -14.78 -10.89 0.25
CA THR A 305 -14.97 -11.44 1.60
C THR A 305 -14.03 -12.63 1.85
N TRP A 306 -13.80 -13.50 0.86
CA TRP A 306 -12.77 -14.54 0.97
C TRP A 306 -11.37 -13.95 1.11
N PHE A 307 -11.09 -12.84 0.43
CA PHE A 307 -9.82 -12.13 0.59
C PHE A 307 -9.63 -11.67 2.04
N ARG A 308 -10.67 -11.06 2.63
CA ARG A 308 -10.65 -10.58 4.02
C ARG A 308 -10.52 -11.69 5.05
N VAL A 309 -11.21 -12.81 4.84
CA VAL A 309 -11.03 -14.02 5.67
C VAL A 309 -9.59 -14.53 5.54
N GLY A 310 -9.02 -14.51 4.33
CA GLY A 310 -7.62 -14.87 4.09
C GLY A 310 -6.62 -13.96 4.81
N GLU A 311 -6.86 -12.65 4.81
CA GLU A 311 -6.02 -11.65 5.49
C GLU A 311 -6.03 -11.83 7.00
N TYR A 312 -7.22 -12.05 7.60
CA TYR A 312 -7.32 -12.35 9.02
C TYR A 312 -6.40 -13.50 9.46
N HIS A 313 -6.41 -14.60 8.69
CA HIS A 313 -5.54 -15.75 8.97
C HIS A 313 -4.08 -15.50 8.60
N PHE A 314 -3.83 -14.67 7.60
CA PHE A 314 -2.47 -14.31 7.21
C PHE A 314 -1.79 -13.49 8.31
N ASP A 315 -2.51 -12.55 8.91
CA ASP A 315 -1.98 -11.65 9.93
C ASP A 315 -1.80 -12.35 11.29
N ASP A 316 -2.64 -13.33 11.63
CA ASP A 316 -2.50 -14.17 12.83
C ASP A 316 -1.45 -15.29 12.67
N PHE A 317 -0.20 -14.93 12.39
CA PHE A 317 0.87 -15.91 12.13
C PHE A 317 1.26 -16.79 13.33
N GLY A 318 0.80 -16.46 14.53
CA GLY A 318 0.95 -17.29 15.72
C GLY A 318 -0.13 -18.37 15.88
N GLY A 319 -1.22 -18.25 15.14
CA GLY A 319 -2.36 -19.18 15.17
C GLY A 319 -2.02 -20.56 14.61
N GLN A 320 -2.59 -21.59 15.23
CA GLN A 320 -2.43 -22.97 14.76
C GLN A 320 -3.03 -23.13 13.35
N ASN A 321 -2.23 -23.59 12.39
CA ASN A 321 -2.62 -23.71 10.97
C ASN A 321 -3.04 -22.39 10.29
N ALA A 322 -2.72 -21.23 10.85
CA ALA A 322 -3.16 -19.93 10.31
C ALA A 322 -2.79 -19.76 8.83
N LEU A 323 -1.56 -20.11 8.45
CA LEU A 323 -1.12 -20.07 7.05
C LEU A 323 -1.91 -21.04 6.14
N GLU A 324 -2.26 -22.23 6.62
CA GLU A 324 -3.09 -23.18 5.85
C GLU A 324 -4.54 -22.70 5.71
N LEU A 325 -5.10 -22.04 6.72
CA LEU A 325 -6.41 -21.39 6.67
C LEU A 325 -6.40 -20.20 5.70
N SER A 326 -5.34 -19.41 5.72
CA SER A 326 -5.12 -18.30 4.79
C SER A 326 -5.05 -18.79 3.34
N ILE A 327 -4.22 -19.80 3.06
CA ILE A 327 -4.12 -20.46 1.74
C ILE A 327 -5.48 -21.02 1.32
N SER A 328 -6.22 -21.64 2.24
CA SER A 328 -7.54 -22.22 1.97
C SER A 328 -8.59 -21.15 1.61
N ALA A 329 -8.57 -20.00 2.28
CA ALA A 329 -9.48 -18.90 2.03
C ALA A 329 -9.20 -18.23 0.68
N TYR A 330 -7.93 -17.85 0.42
CA TYR A 330 -7.53 -17.33 -0.89
C TYR A 330 -7.74 -18.33 -2.02
N GLY A 331 -7.59 -19.63 -1.74
CA GLY A 331 -7.87 -20.71 -2.66
C GLY A 331 -9.29 -20.67 -3.22
N ARG A 332 -10.29 -20.19 -2.45
CA ARG A 332 -11.67 -20.00 -2.93
C ARG A 332 -11.77 -18.97 -4.05
N ILE A 333 -10.90 -17.96 -4.06
CA ILE A 333 -10.81 -16.96 -5.16
C ILE A 333 -10.13 -17.60 -6.38
N LEU A 334 -9.10 -18.42 -6.14
CA LEU A 334 -8.33 -19.08 -7.20
C LEU A 334 -9.11 -20.15 -7.99
N GLU A 335 -10.31 -20.53 -7.55
CA GLU A 335 -11.23 -21.40 -8.30
C GLU A 335 -11.73 -20.75 -9.60
N ASN A 336 -11.71 -19.42 -9.69
CA ASN A 336 -12.11 -18.67 -10.88
C ASN A 336 -10.96 -17.78 -11.41
N PRO A 337 -10.27 -18.19 -12.50
CA PRO A 337 -9.22 -17.38 -13.13
C PRO A 337 -9.65 -16.02 -13.69
N GLN A 338 -10.96 -15.80 -13.85
CA GLN A 338 -11.54 -14.53 -14.30
C GLN A 338 -11.97 -13.63 -13.13
N ASP A 339 -11.74 -14.05 -11.88
CA ASP A 339 -12.05 -13.22 -10.73
C ASP A 339 -11.17 -11.96 -10.71
N ARG A 340 -11.77 -10.81 -10.39
CA ARG A 340 -11.05 -9.53 -10.31
C ARG A 340 -9.88 -9.55 -9.32
N ASN A 341 -9.98 -10.39 -8.28
CA ASN A 341 -8.99 -10.52 -7.21
C ASN A 341 -8.06 -11.72 -7.45
N TYR A 342 -8.10 -12.37 -8.62
CA TYR A 342 -7.32 -13.57 -8.90
C TYR A 342 -5.81 -13.32 -8.76
N ASN A 343 -5.32 -12.19 -9.26
CA ASN A 343 -3.92 -11.79 -9.13
C ASN A 343 -3.51 -11.54 -7.66
N LEU A 344 -4.37 -10.85 -6.89
CA LEU A 344 -4.16 -10.60 -5.47
C LEU A 344 -4.12 -11.92 -4.68
N ALA A 345 -5.02 -12.86 -5.00
CA ALA A 345 -5.06 -14.18 -4.39
C ALA A 345 -3.81 -15.01 -4.73
N LEU A 346 -3.32 -14.99 -5.98
CA LEU A 346 -2.07 -15.66 -6.35
C LEU A 346 -0.89 -15.11 -5.55
N TYR A 347 -0.80 -13.79 -5.43
CA TYR A 347 0.24 -13.12 -4.66
C TYR A 347 0.17 -13.51 -3.18
N LYS A 348 -1.01 -13.41 -2.55
CA LYS A 348 -1.18 -13.73 -1.13
C LYS A 348 -0.97 -15.21 -0.81
N VAL A 349 -1.38 -16.13 -1.69
CA VAL A 349 -1.07 -17.56 -1.56
C VAL A 349 0.43 -17.82 -1.66
N ALA A 350 1.12 -17.16 -2.61
CA ALA A 350 2.58 -17.26 -2.72
C ALA A 350 3.28 -16.81 -1.43
N TRP A 351 2.86 -15.67 -0.88
CA TRP A 351 3.35 -15.17 0.40
C TRP A 351 3.03 -16.07 1.58
N ALA A 352 1.84 -16.65 1.63
CA ALA A 352 1.47 -17.59 2.70
C ALA A 352 2.36 -18.84 2.66
N TYR A 353 2.65 -19.38 1.48
CA TYR A 353 3.62 -20.47 1.32
C TYR A 353 5.03 -20.04 1.69
N TYR A 354 5.46 -18.83 1.30
CA TYR A 354 6.78 -18.31 1.64
C TYR A 354 6.97 -18.21 3.15
N ARG A 355 5.99 -17.65 3.86
CA ARG A 355 5.99 -17.56 5.34
C ARG A 355 5.92 -18.92 6.02
N ALA A 356 5.33 -19.93 5.37
CA ALA A 356 5.33 -21.32 5.83
C ALA A 356 6.64 -22.06 5.52
N SER A 357 7.67 -21.38 4.97
CA SER A 357 8.92 -21.99 4.48
C SER A 357 8.71 -23.06 3.39
N ARG A 358 7.57 -23.01 2.69
CA ARG A 358 7.21 -23.89 1.56
C ARG A 358 7.60 -23.22 0.25
N TYR A 359 8.89 -22.94 0.09
CA TYR A 359 9.42 -22.16 -1.03
C TYR A 359 9.07 -22.72 -2.42
N PRO A 360 9.08 -24.05 -2.66
CA PRO A 360 8.67 -24.57 -3.97
C PRO A 360 7.22 -24.21 -4.34
N GLU A 361 6.29 -24.27 -3.39
CA GLU A 361 4.91 -23.83 -3.57
C GLU A 361 4.82 -22.32 -3.80
N ALA A 362 5.57 -21.53 -3.04
CA ALA A 362 5.60 -20.07 -3.16
C ALA A 362 6.08 -19.64 -4.57
N ILE A 363 7.22 -20.17 -5.02
CA ILE A 363 7.80 -19.94 -6.34
C ILE A 363 6.79 -20.28 -7.44
N ARG A 364 6.08 -21.42 -7.33
CA ARG A 364 5.05 -21.78 -8.31
C ARG A 364 3.92 -20.74 -8.39
N HIS A 365 3.49 -20.17 -7.27
CA HIS A 365 2.39 -19.19 -7.27
C HIS A 365 2.85 -17.79 -7.72
N PHE A 366 4.06 -17.36 -7.36
CA PHE A 366 4.67 -16.16 -7.94
C PHE A 366 4.85 -16.31 -9.46
N GLY A 367 5.31 -17.47 -9.93
CA GLY A 367 5.41 -17.77 -11.36
C GLY A 367 4.07 -17.71 -12.08
N LYS A 368 2.99 -18.27 -11.49
CA LYS A 368 1.63 -18.16 -12.02
C LYS A 368 1.17 -16.70 -12.12
N LEU A 369 1.48 -15.87 -11.13
CA LEU A 369 1.13 -14.44 -11.12
C LEU A 369 1.84 -13.68 -12.25
N VAL A 370 3.13 -13.95 -12.45
CA VAL A 370 3.91 -13.37 -13.55
C VAL A 370 3.32 -13.79 -14.89
N GLN A 371 3.05 -15.08 -15.08
CA GLN A 371 2.45 -15.60 -16.30
C GLN A 371 1.07 -14.99 -16.58
N TRP A 372 0.19 -14.96 -15.57
CA TRP A 372 -1.13 -14.34 -15.68
C TRP A 372 -1.04 -12.86 -16.07
N SER A 373 -0.08 -12.13 -15.48
CA SER A 373 0.15 -10.72 -15.79
C SER A 373 0.62 -10.52 -17.24
N ASP A 374 1.52 -11.37 -17.72
CA ASP A 374 2.04 -11.34 -19.09
C ASP A 374 0.97 -11.75 -20.13
N ASP A 375 0.13 -12.71 -19.79
CA ASP A 375 -1.03 -13.12 -20.59
C ASP A 375 -2.02 -11.95 -20.71
N ALA A 376 -2.41 -11.33 -19.59
CA ALA A 376 -3.34 -10.20 -19.56
C ALA A 376 -2.81 -8.99 -20.36
N GLN A 377 -1.52 -8.69 -20.27
CA GLN A 377 -0.88 -7.63 -21.04
C GLN A 377 -0.89 -7.92 -22.54
N ARG A 378 -0.66 -9.18 -22.94
CA ARG A 378 -0.70 -9.60 -24.34
C ARG A 378 -2.12 -9.58 -24.92
N GLU A 379 -3.12 -9.93 -24.12
CA GLU A 379 -4.53 -9.96 -24.56
C GLU A 379 -5.16 -8.56 -24.63
N THR A 380 -4.89 -7.70 -23.65
CA THR A 380 -5.58 -6.41 -23.52
C THR A 380 -4.76 -5.22 -24.01
N GLY A 381 -3.44 -5.38 -24.19
CA GLY A 381 -2.50 -4.30 -24.50
C GLY A 381 -2.24 -3.35 -23.33
N ARG A 382 -2.88 -3.53 -22.17
CA ARG A 382 -2.68 -2.73 -20.95
C ARG A 382 -1.74 -3.43 -19.98
N ALA A 383 -1.09 -2.65 -19.11
CA ALA A 383 -0.30 -3.19 -17.99
C ALA A 383 -1.09 -4.29 -17.26
N GLY A 384 -0.45 -5.45 -17.05
CA GLY A 384 -1.00 -6.54 -16.26
C GLY A 384 -1.03 -6.19 -14.76
N SER A 385 -0.82 -7.17 -13.89
CA SER A 385 -0.75 -6.96 -12.44
C SER A 385 0.41 -6.04 -12.05
N GLU A 386 0.13 -5.01 -11.23
CA GLU A 386 1.14 -4.15 -10.60
C GLU A 386 2.08 -4.94 -9.66
N LEU A 387 1.64 -6.11 -9.19
CA LEU A 387 2.41 -7.01 -8.32
C LEU A 387 3.45 -7.85 -9.08
N ARG A 388 3.49 -7.76 -10.41
CA ARG A 388 4.40 -8.55 -11.25
C ARG A 388 5.89 -8.30 -10.94
N PRO A 389 6.39 -7.05 -10.82
CA PRO A 389 7.81 -6.80 -10.57
C PRO A 389 8.27 -7.43 -9.25
N GLU A 390 7.48 -7.25 -8.20
CA GLU A 390 7.75 -7.82 -6.88
C GLU A 390 7.73 -9.36 -6.93
N ALA A 391 6.77 -9.96 -7.64
CA ALA A 391 6.73 -11.40 -7.82
C ALA A 391 8.01 -11.96 -8.48
N ILE A 392 8.63 -11.22 -9.41
CA ILE A 392 9.91 -11.60 -10.04
C ILE A 392 11.06 -11.52 -9.05
N GLU A 393 11.09 -10.51 -8.19
CA GLU A 393 12.11 -10.39 -7.15
C GLU A 393 12.11 -11.61 -6.22
N TYR A 394 10.93 -12.05 -5.78
CA TYR A 394 10.81 -13.25 -4.94
C TYR A 394 11.15 -14.57 -5.66
N LEU A 395 11.03 -14.63 -6.99
CA LEU A 395 11.52 -15.76 -7.77
C LEU A 395 13.06 -15.80 -7.83
N GLY A 396 13.73 -14.65 -7.70
CA GLY A 396 15.19 -14.55 -7.75
C GLY A 396 15.91 -14.72 -6.39
N ILE A 397 15.18 -14.57 -5.28
CA ILE A 397 15.72 -14.69 -3.91
C ILE A 397 15.61 -16.12 -3.35
N ALA A 398 14.63 -16.90 -3.84
CA ALA A 398 14.22 -18.18 -3.25
C ALA A 398 15.05 -19.40 -3.69
#